data_AF-N6TYT2-F1
#
_entry.id   AF-N6TYT2-F1
#
_cell.length_a   1.000
_cell.length_b   1.000
_cell.length_c   1.000
_cell.angle_alpha   90.00
_cell.angle_beta   90.00
_cell.angle_gamma   90.00
#
_symmetry.space_group_name_H-M   'P 1'
#
loop_
_entity.id
_entity.type
_entity.pdbx_description
1 polymer ?
#
loop_
_entity_poly.entity_id
_entity_poly.type
_entity_poly.pdbx_seq_one_letter_code
_entity_poly.pdbx_strand_id
1 'polypeptide(L)'
;MFTHDLWQSSQYTAENVLKDVPVNNLIEERALILGRLGKDDQAIALYVRALGDIHKAKEYCEQIYAKKGPGSQNVYVCLIKLILNADTSHLALEGVTLSPKTLQPDVELALQLLEENCFKVDPLKMLAALPDEIPVSRIQRFLSVSLRAVLQERRREELLKGLLYAEHLKCQEMKLKLQSKHVLITEMNVCPVCKKRFSNQAALIWYPNGDVMYFACHKEK
;
A
#
# COMPACT_ATOMS: atom_id res chain seq x y z
N MET A 1 26.33 1.15 -17.99
CA MET A 1 26.27 -0.32 -17.93
C MET A 1 26.41 -0.83 -16.50
N PHE A 2 27.33 -0.29 -15.68
CA PHE A 2 27.49 -0.70 -14.27
C PHE A 2 26.33 -0.36 -13.31
N THR A 3 25.58 0.73 -13.55
CA THR A 3 24.52 1.21 -12.62
C THR A 3 23.26 0.34 -12.60
N HIS A 4 22.94 -0.35 -13.70
CA HIS A 4 21.75 -1.21 -13.81
C HIS A 4 21.91 -2.51 -13.00
N ASP A 5 23.11 -3.10 -13.02
CA ASP A 5 23.39 -4.38 -12.34
C ASP A 5 23.41 -4.23 -10.82
N LEU A 6 23.83 -3.07 -10.30
CA LEU A 6 23.81 -2.77 -8.87
C LEU A 6 22.38 -2.76 -8.31
N TRP A 7 21.40 -2.32 -9.08
CA TRP A 7 20.03 -2.18 -8.58
C TRP A 7 19.25 -3.50 -8.51
N GLN A 8 19.60 -4.47 -9.35
CA GLN A 8 18.88 -5.74 -9.48
C GLN A 8 19.63 -6.95 -8.89
N SER A 9 20.95 -6.89 -8.78
CA SER A 9 21.75 -8.06 -8.41
C SER A 9 21.63 -8.42 -6.92
N SER A 10 21.12 -9.61 -6.61
CA SER A 10 21.12 -10.22 -5.28
C SER A 10 22.49 -10.77 -4.85
N GLN A 11 23.53 -10.62 -5.68
CA GLN A 11 24.83 -11.29 -5.49
C GLN A 11 25.79 -10.53 -4.55
N TYR A 12 25.40 -9.37 -4.01
CA TYR A 12 26.23 -8.60 -3.08
C TYR A 12 25.43 -8.04 -1.90
N THR A 13 26.09 -7.93 -0.74
CA THR A 13 25.55 -7.27 0.46
C THR A 13 25.79 -5.77 0.38
N ALA A 14 24.72 -5.00 0.21
CA ALA A 14 24.77 -3.54 0.06
C ALA A 14 25.50 -2.82 1.21
N GLU A 15 25.43 -3.34 2.44
CA GLU A 15 26.12 -2.77 3.60
C GLU A 15 27.65 -2.86 3.51
N ASN A 16 28.19 -3.94 2.95
CA ASN A 16 29.63 -4.13 2.81
C ASN A 16 30.17 -3.27 1.67
N VAL A 17 29.45 -3.23 0.54
CA VAL A 17 29.84 -2.39 -0.59
C VAL A 17 29.82 -0.90 -0.22
N LEU A 18 28.89 -0.46 0.63
CA LEU A 18 28.84 0.94 1.09
C LEU A 18 30.09 1.36 1.88
N LYS A 19 30.79 0.42 2.54
CA LYS A 19 32.05 0.68 3.26
C LYS A 19 33.23 0.87 2.30
N ASP A 20 33.20 0.14 1.19
CA ASP A 20 34.29 0.14 0.20
C ASP A 20 34.14 1.27 -0.83
N VAL A 21 32.92 1.79 -1.02
CA VAL A 21 32.67 2.92 -1.93
C VAL A 21 33.19 4.23 -1.32
N PRO A 22 34.16 4.91 -1.98
CA PRO A 22 34.70 6.16 -1.49
C PRO A 22 33.62 7.23 -1.36
N VAL A 23 33.74 8.10 -0.35
CA VAL A 23 32.72 9.12 -0.04
C VAL A 23 32.69 10.23 -1.10
N ASN A 24 33.83 10.51 -1.73
CA ASN A 24 34.02 11.67 -2.62
C ASN A 24 34.02 11.32 -4.11
N ASN A 25 33.88 10.04 -4.45
CA ASN A 25 33.86 9.55 -5.83
C ASN A 25 32.77 8.46 -5.94
N LEU A 26 32.11 8.30 -7.09
CA LEU A 26 30.99 7.35 -7.26
C LEU A 26 29.74 7.67 -6.42
N ILE A 27 29.35 8.94 -6.40
CA ILE A 27 28.22 9.45 -5.61
C ILE A 27 26.89 8.84 -6.06
N GLU A 28 26.74 8.58 -7.37
CA GLU A 28 25.54 7.97 -7.95
C GLU A 28 25.37 6.52 -7.50
N GLU A 29 26.45 5.73 -7.53
CA GLU A 29 26.48 4.35 -7.07
C GLU A 29 26.20 4.28 -5.57
N ARG A 30 26.76 5.22 -4.79
CA ARG A 30 26.48 5.34 -3.35
C ARG A 30 24.98 5.63 -3.10
N ALA A 31 24.38 6.53 -3.86
CA ALA A 31 22.95 6.84 -3.74
C ALA A 31 22.08 5.60 -4.06
N LEU A 32 22.43 4.85 -5.10
CA LEU A 32 21.74 3.60 -5.47
C LEU A 32 21.83 2.55 -4.34
N ILE A 33 23.02 2.38 -3.74
CA ILE A 33 23.23 1.44 -2.62
C ILE A 33 22.41 1.85 -1.39
N LEU A 34 22.42 3.14 -1.04
CA LEU A 34 21.62 3.68 0.08
C LEU A 34 20.12 3.47 -0.14
N GLY A 35 19.66 3.67 -1.37
CA GLY A 35 18.27 3.41 -1.74
C GLY A 35 17.88 1.95 -1.57
N ARG A 36 18.77 1.04 -1.96
CA ARG A 36 18.57 -0.40 -1.75
C ARG A 36 18.54 -0.80 -0.27
N LEU A 37 19.23 -0.07 0.60
CA LEU A 37 19.19 -0.22 2.05
C LEU A 37 17.94 0.41 2.71
N GLY A 38 17.04 1.00 1.92
CA GLY A 38 15.85 1.70 2.42
C GLY A 38 16.16 3.08 3.03
N LYS A 39 17.37 3.61 2.83
CA LYS A 39 17.78 4.94 3.29
C LYS A 39 17.50 5.99 2.21
N ASP A 40 16.23 6.10 1.82
CA ASP A 40 15.77 6.96 0.72
C ASP A 40 16.16 8.42 0.95
N ASP A 41 16.00 8.94 2.16
CA ASP A 41 16.32 10.33 2.51
C ASP A 41 17.79 10.68 2.17
N GLN A 42 18.71 9.75 2.44
CA GLN A 42 20.14 9.94 2.15
C GLN A 42 20.43 9.81 0.66
N ALA A 43 19.79 8.85 -0.02
CA ALA A 43 19.94 8.66 -1.46
C ALA A 43 19.48 9.92 -2.23
N ILE A 44 18.31 10.46 -1.90
CA ILE A 44 17.77 11.68 -2.52
C ILE A 44 18.67 12.88 -2.19
N ALA A 45 19.15 12.99 -0.94
CA ALA A 45 20.08 14.05 -0.58
C ALA A 45 21.36 14.00 -1.43
N LEU A 46 21.90 12.82 -1.75
CA LEU A 46 23.05 12.71 -2.65
C LEU A 46 22.73 13.17 -4.09
N TYR A 47 21.57 12.78 -4.65
CA TYR A 47 21.17 13.23 -5.98
C TYR A 47 20.98 14.75 -6.04
N VAL A 48 20.31 15.32 -5.03
CA VAL A 48 19.99 16.76 -5.01
C VAL A 48 21.22 17.58 -4.63
N ARG A 49 21.86 17.30 -3.48
CA ARG A 49 22.92 18.17 -2.94
C ARG A 49 24.29 17.91 -3.50
N ALA A 50 24.66 16.65 -3.67
CA ALA A 50 26.01 16.29 -4.08
C ALA A 50 26.13 16.30 -5.62
N LEU A 51 25.17 15.69 -6.33
CA LEU A 51 25.16 15.69 -7.79
C LEU A 51 24.52 16.94 -8.39
N GLY A 52 23.56 17.59 -7.71
CA GLY A 52 22.81 18.71 -8.28
C GLY A 52 21.87 18.30 -9.41
N ASP A 53 21.51 17.01 -9.50
CA ASP A 53 20.72 16.45 -10.59
C ASP A 53 19.30 16.10 -10.10
N ILE A 54 18.40 17.07 -10.26
CA ILE A 54 17.00 16.94 -9.89
C ILE A 54 16.29 15.89 -10.77
N HIS A 55 16.71 15.73 -12.04
CA HIS A 55 16.09 14.75 -12.93
C HIS A 55 16.33 13.33 -12.44
N LYS A 56 17.57 12.99 -12.09
CA LYS A 56 17.89 11.70 -11.49
C LYS A 56 17.17 11.48 -10.16
N ALA A 57 17.02 12.53 -9.35
CA ALA A 57 16.25 12.45 -8.12
C ALA A 57 14.76 12.14 -8.38
N LYS A 58 14.16 12.73 -9.42
CA LYS A 58 12.78 12.39 -9.84
C LYS A 58 12.67 10.94 -10.31
N GLU A 59 13.59 10.49 -11.18
CA GLU A 59 13.61 9.10 -11.66
C GLU A 59 13.71 8.11 -10.51
N TYR A 60 14.56 8.40 -9.52
CA TYR A 60 14.67 7.62 -8.30
C TYR A 60 13.32 7.56 -7.54
N CYS A 61 12.67 8.72 -7.35
CA CYS A 61 11.35 8.78 -6.69
C CYS A 61 10.29 7.96 -7.45
N GLU A 62 10.28 8.02 -8.78
CA GLU A 62 9.35 7.26 -9.61
C GLU A 62 9.55 5.75 -9.46
N GLN A 63 10.81 5.29 -9.46
CA GLN A 63 11.12 3.87 -9.30
C GLN A 63 10.70 3.34 -7.93
N ILE A 64 10.93 4.10 -6.85
CA ILE A 64 10.48 3.69 -5.50
C ILE A 64 8.95 3.75 -5.39
N TYR A 65 8.32 4.76 -5.96
CA TYR A 65 6.86 4.87 -5.99
C TYR A 65 6.20 3.70 -6.76
N ALA A 66 6.78 3.31 -7.90
CA ALA A 66 6.29 2.19 -8.72
C ALA A 66 6.36 0.84 -7.98
N LYS A 67 7.33 0.65 -7.08
CA LYS A 67 7.44 -0.56 -6.24
C LYS A 67 6.32 -0.67 -5.20
N LYS A 68 5.53 0.38 -4.97
CA LYS A 68 4.41 0.43 -3.99
C LYS A 68 4.77 -0.04 -2.58
N GLY A 69 6.01 0.23 -2.15
CA GLY A 69 6.46 -0.08 -0.79
C GLY A 69 5.81 0.82 0.27
N PRO A 70 5.83 0.41 1.56
CA PRO A 70 5.42 1.29 2.67
C PRO A 70 6.34 2.52 2.71
N GLY A 71 5.77 3.72 2.78
CA GLY A 71 6.53 4.97 2.79
C GLY A 71 6.94 5.51 1.41
N SER A 72 6.53 4.87 0.31
CA SER A 72 6.81 5.32 -1.07
C SER A 72 6.37 6.75 -1.39
N GLN A 73 5.31 7.25 -0.76
CA GLN A 73 4.85 8.65 -0.90
C GLN A 73 5.77 9.65 -0.19
N ASN A 74 6.54 9.22 0.81
CA ASN A 74 7.43 10.11 1.56
C ASN A 74 8.62 10.55 0.73
N VAL A 75 9.03 9.75 -0.27
CA VAL A 75 10.20 10.00 -1.12
C VAL A 75 10.03 11.34 -1.87
N TYR A 76 8.83 11.62 -2.39
CA TYR A 76 8.53 12.91 -3.02
C TYR A 76 8.49 14.06 -2.01
N VAL A 77 7.95 13.83 -0.80
CA VAL A 77 7.98 14.84 0.27
C VAL A 77 9.43 15.19 0.62
N CYS A 78 10.31 14.20 0.73
CA CYS A 78 11.73 14.40 1.02
C CYS A 78 12.44 15.16 -0.11
N LEU A 79 12.18 14.82 -1.38
CA LEU A 79 12.71 15.55 -2.53
C LEU A 79 12.32 17.04 -2.49
N ILE A 80 11.03 17.34 -2.32
CA ILE A 80 10.53 18.72 -2.30
C ILE A 80 11.08 19.47 -1.07
N LYS A 81 11.13 18.82 0.09
CA LYS A 81 11.68 19.40 1.33
C LYS A 81 13.16 19.76 1.19
N LEU A 82 13.95 18.90 0.53
CA LEU A 82 15.35 19.18 0.22
C LEU A 82 15.48 20.40 -0.72
N ILE A 83 14.62 20.54 -1.72
CA ILE A 83 14.67 21.69 -2.63
C ILE A 83 14.28 22.99 -1.91
N LEU A 84 13.31 22.94 -1.00
CA LEU A 84 12.83 24.10 -0.23
C LEU A 84 13.81 24.57 0.85
N ASN A 85 14.54 23.65 1.49
CA ASN A 85 15.37 23.97 2.64
C ASN A 85 16.83 23.53 2.42
N ALA A 86 17.66 24.45 1.91
CA ALA A 86 19.08 24.24 1.64
C ALA A 86 19.85 23.57 2.80
N ASP A 87 19.51 23.95 4.03
CA ASP A 87 20.27 23.60 5.24
C ASP A 87 19.79 22.33 5.95
N THR A 88 18.61 21.81 5.60
CA THR A 88 17.96 20.73 6.39
C THR A 88 18.59 19.34 6.24
N SER A 89 19.44 19.13 5.23
CA SER A 89 20.23 17.90 5.16
C SER A 89 21.66 18.19 5.55
N HIS A 90 21.98 17.95 6.82
CA HIS A 90 23.33 17.55 7.17
C HIS A 90 23.60 16.23 6.44
N LEU A 91 24.15 16.29 5.22
CA LEU A 91 24.93 15.18 4.70
C LEU A 91 26.07 15.02 5.70
N ALA A 92 25.89 14.13 6.68
CA ALA A 92 26.90 13.74 7.66
C ALA A 92 28.00 12.89 6.98
N LEU A 93 28.46 13.36 5.83
CA LEU A 93 29.51 12.77 5.02
C LEU A 93 30.59 13.84 4.91
N GLU A 94 31.50 13.82 5.89
CA GLU A 94 32.71 14.63 5.86
C GLU A 94 33.44 14.39 4.52
N GLY A 95 33.63 15.45 3.73
CA GLY A 95 34.39 15.42 2.48
C GLY A 95 33.59 15.52 1.17
N VAL A 96 32.26 15.46 1.19
CA VAL A 96 31.45 15.61 -0.04
C VAL A 96 31.38 17.08 -0.46
N THR A 97 31.82 17.38 -1.68
CA THR A 97 31.64 18.72 -2.26
C THR A 97 30.19 18.91 -2.69
N LEU A 98 29.50 19.87 -2.07
CA LEU A 98 28.13 20.23 -2.44
C LEU A 98 28.11 20.92 -3.81
N SER A 99 27.11 20.60 -4.62
CA SER A 99 26.92 21.20 -5.93
C SER A 99 26.50 22.67 -5.79
N PRO A 100 27.18 23.62 -6.46
CA PRO A 100 26.91 25.06 -6.32
C PRO A 100 25.50 25.44 -6.77
N LYS A 101 24.86 24.61 -7.62
CA LYS A 101 23.50 24.84 -8.14
C LYS A 101 22.40 24.62 -7.10
N THR A 102 22.67 23.90 -6.02
CA THR A 102 21.66 23.55 -4.99
C THR A 102 21.97 24.15 -3.63
N LEU A 103 22.85 25.15 -3.61
CA LEU A 103 23.24 25.88 -2.41
C LEU A 103 22.15 26.88 -1.97
N GLN A 104 21.24 27.24 -2.87
CA GLN A 104 20.12 28.13 -2.60
C GLN A 104 18.79 27.38 -2.70
N PRO A 105 17.79 27.73 -1.87
CA PRO A 105 16.45 27.16 -1.96
C PRO A 105 15.76 27.60 -3.26
N ASP A 106 15.20 26.63 -4.00
CA ASP A 106 14.47 26.89 -5.25
C ASP A 106 12.97 26.63 -5.05
N VAL A 107 12.27 27.66 -4.60
CA VAL A 107 10.84 27.58 -4.29
C VAL A 107 10.01 27.34 -5.56
N GLU A 108 10.40 27.91 -6.71
CA GLU A 108 9.67 27.75 -7.96
C GLU A 108 9.72 26.31 -8.45
N LEU A 109 10.91 25.71 -8.46
CA LEU A 109 11.07 24.31 -8.80
C LEU A 109 10.28 23.42 -7.85
N ALA A 110 10.37 23.63 -6.54
CA ALA A 110 9.64 22.84 -5.54
C ALA A 110 8.12 22.87 -5.79
N LEU A 111 7.56 24.03 -6.10
CA LEU A 111 6.14 24.19 -6.41
C LEU A 111 5.77 23.51 -7.74
N GLN A 112 6.61 23.61 -8.77
CA GLN A 112 6.40 22.88 -10.03
C GLN A 112 6.37 21.36 -9.79
N LEU A 113 7.30 20.82 -8.99
CA LEU A 113 7.31 19.39 -8.65
C LEU A 113 6.06 18.96 -7.89
N LEU A 114 5.60 19.81 -6.97
CA LEU A 114 4.39 19.58 -6.19
C LEU A 114 3.15 19.53 -7.10
N GLU A 115 3.03 20.46 -8.06
CA GLU A 115 1.92 20.47 -9.01
C GLU A 115 1.93 19.26 -9.96
N GLU A 116 3.10 18.85 -10.45
CA GLU A 116 3.25 17.67 -11.31
C GLU A 116 2.91 16.36 -10.59
N ASN A 117 3.22 16.28 -9.28
CA ASN A 117 3.17 15.03 -8.52
C ASN A 117 2.09 15.02 -7.43
N CYS A 118 1.05 15.85 -7.54
CA CYS A 118 0.00 16.03 -6.52
C CYS A 118 -0.58 14.72 -5.96
N PHE A 119 -0.72 13.68 -6.80
CA PHE A 119 -1.31 12.38 -6.42
C PHE A 119 -0.33 11.42 -5.75
N LYS A 120 0.98 11.67 -5.88
CA LYS A 120 2.05 10.79 -5.38
C LYS A 120 2.60 11.25 -4.01
N VAL A 121 2.10 12.38 -3.50
CA VAL A 121 2.58 13.06 -2.30
C VAL A 121 1.54 12.92 -1.19
N ASP A 122 1.99 12.60 0.03
CA ASP A 122 1.15 12.63 1.22
C ASP A 122 0.79 14.10 1.56
N PRO A 123 -0.50 14.49 1.49
CA PRO A 123 -0.92 15.88 1.69
C PRO A 123 -0.56 16.43 3.07
N LEU A 124 -0.67 15.63 4.12
CA LEU A 124 -0.47 16.11 5.49
C LEU A 124 1.01 16.37 5.75
N LYS A 125 1.88 15.47 5.31
CA LYS A 125 3.32 15.60 5.48
C LYS A 125 3.88 16.75 4.65
N MET A 126 3.36 16.96 3.44
CA MET A 126 3.78 18.06 2.59
C MET A 126 3.36 19.41 3.18
N LEU A 127 2.13 19.53 3.68
CA LEU A 127 1.67 20.76 4.34
C LEU A 127 2.50 21.11 5.59
N ALA A 128 2.93 20.10 6.36
CA ALA A 128 3.82 20.31 7.49
C ALA A 128 5.27 20.67 7.10
N ALA A 129 5.66 20.45 5.84
CA ALA A 129 7.00 20.70 5.34
C ALA A 129 7.12 21.99 4.50
N LEU A 130 6.00 22.57 4.07
CA LEU A 130 5.97 23.82 3.33
C LEU A 130 6.28 25.00 4.26
N PRO A 131 7.15 25.95 3.83
CA PRO A 131 7.36 27.21 4.55
C PRO A 131 6.08 28.06 4.65
N ASP A 132 5.90 28.75 5.77
CA ASP A 132 4.72 29.59 6.04
C ASP A 132 4.67 30.84 5.14
N GLU A 133 5.79 31.21 4.52
CA GLU A 133 5.89 32.34 3.59
C GLU A 133 5.18 32.08 2.26
N ILE A 134 4.92 30.80 1.92
CA ILE A 134 4.29 30.43 0.65
C ILE A 134 2.78 30.72 0.73
N PRO A 135 2.24 31.64 -0.09
CA PRO A 135 0.81 31.92 -0.08
C PRO A 135 -0.02 30.71 -0.50
N VAL A 136 -1.15 30.49 0.17
CA VAL A 136 -2.08 29.38 -0.13
C VAL A 136 -2.52 29.36 -1.60
N SER A 137 -2.62 30.53 -2.25
CA SER A 137 -2.94 30.63 -3.68
C SER A 137 -1.97 29.88 -4.59
N ARG A 138 -0.69 29.79 -4.21
CA ARG A 138 0.36 29.09 -4.97
C ARG A 138 0.26 27.56 -4.87
N ILE A 139 -0.41 27.04 -3.84
CA ILE A 139 -0.61 25.60 -3.62
C ILE A 139 -2.08 25.18 -3.81
N GLN A 140 -2.93 26.07 -4.32
CA GLN A 140 -4.37 25.83 -4.47
C GLN A 140 -4.67 24.58 -5.32
N ARG A 141 -3.93 24.37 -6.40
CA ARG A 141 -4.08 23.21 -7.28
C ARG A 141 -3.79 21.92 -6.54
N PHE A 142 -2.66 21.86 -5.83
CA PHE A 142 -2.28 20.73 -4.99
C PHE A 142 -3.37 20.42 -3.96
N LEU A 143 -3.78 21.41 -3.17
CA LEU A 143 -4.83 21.25 -2.16
C LEU A 143 -6.14 20.72 -2.76
N SER A 144 -6.57 21.28 -3.90
CA SER A 144 -7.81 20.88 -4.57
C SER A 144 -7.75 19.43 -5.04
N VAL A 145 -6.63 19.01 -5.63
CA VAL A 145 -6.42 17.65 -6.13
C VAL A 145 -6.34 16.66 -4.97
N SER A 146 -5.50 16.95 -3.97
CA SER A 146 -5.30 16.10 -2.80
C SER A 146 -6.58 15.92 -1.99
N LEU A 147 -7.32 17.00 -1.74
CA LEU A 147 -8.59 16.93 -1.00
C LEU A 147 -9.64 16.11 -1.76
N ARG A 148 -9.76 16.29 -3.08
CA ARG A 148 -10.65 15.46 -3.90
C ARG A 148 -10.26 13.98 -3.85
N ALA A 149 -8.97 13.68 -3.94
CA ALA A 149 -8.47 12.30 -3.88
C ALA A 149 -8.81 11.64 -2.54
N VAL A 150 -8.54 12.32 -1.42
CA VAL A 150 -8.87 11.80 -0.07
C VAL A 150 -10.37 11.60 0.11
N LEU A 151 -11.20 12.55 -0.34
CA LEU A 151 -12.67 12.42 -0.29
C LEU A 151 -13.19 11.30 -1.20
N GLN A 152 -12.55 11.06 -2.33
CA GLN A 152 -12.93 9.99 -3.24
C GLN A 152 -12.55 8.62 -2.68
N GLU A 153 -11.35 8.47 -2.12
CA GLU A 153 -10.94 7.24 -1.44
C GLU A 153 -11.85 6.92 -0.26
N ARG A 154 -12.16 7.90 0.60
CA ARG A 154 -13.10 7.72 1.71
C ARG A 154 -14.46 7.23 1.21
N ARG A 155 -15.04 7.88 0.20
CA ARG A 155 -16.34 7.47 -0.37
C ARG A 155 -16.29 6.07 -0.97
N ARG A 156 -15.19 5.71 -1.64
CA ARG A 156 -14.98 4.38 -2.21
C ARG A 156 -14.94 3.32 -1.11
N GLU A 157 -14.24 3.58 -0.02
CA GLU A 157 -14.17 2.67 1.14
C GLU A 157 -15.53 2.52 1.84
N GLU A 158 -16.27 3.62 2.03
CA GLU A 158 -17.61 3.59 2.61
C GLU A 158 -18.58 2.76 1.75
N LEU A 159 -18.53 2.92 0.41
CA LEU A 159 -19.31 2.10 -0.53
C LEU A 159 -18.92 0.63 -0.46
N LEU A 160 -17.62 0.32 -0.49
CA LEU A 160 -17.14 -1.06 -0.42
C LEU A 160 -17.57 -1.72 0.88
N LYS A 161 -17.45 -1.02 2.02
CA LYS A 161 -17.92 -1.49 3.32
C LYS A 161 -19.43 -1.78 3.29
N GLY A 162 -20.22 -0.89 2.70
CA GLY A 162 -21.67 -1.09 2.55
C GLY A 162 -22.01 -2.32 1.71
N LEU A 163 -21.32 -2.52 0.59
CA LEU A 163 -21.52 -3.67 -0.29
C LEU A 163 -21.14 -4.99 0.40
N LEU A 164 -19.97 -5.04 1.04
CA LEU A 164 -19.53 -6.22 1.79
C LEU A 164 -20.47 -6.54 2.96
N TYR A 165 -20.98 -5.52 3.65
CA TYR A 165 -21.95 -5.72 4.72
C TYR A 165 -23.28 -6.27 4.19
N ALA A 166 -23.78 -5.77 3.05
CA ALA A 166 -24.99 -6.29 2.43
C ALA A 166 -24.81 -7.76 1.97
N GLU A 167 -23.65 -8.12 1.42
CA GLU A 167 -23.32 -9.51 1.08
C GLU A 167 -23.25 -10.40 2.32
N HIS A 168 -22.59 -9.93 3.38
CA HIS A 168 -22.53 -10.62 4.66
C HIS A 168 -23.93 -10.93 5.21
N LEU A 169 -24.84 -9.95 5.19
CA LEU A 169 -26.22 -10.13 5.64
C LEU A 169 -26.98 -11.17 4.81
N LYS A 170 -26.80 -11.19 3.48
CA LYS A 170 -27.42 -12.22 2.61
C LYS A 170 -26.94 -13.62 2.95
N CYS A 171 -25.63 -13.79 3.15
CA CYS A 171 -25.06 -15.07 3.56
C CYS A 171 -25.57 -15.49 4.96
N GLN A 172 -25.67 -14.54 5.88
CA GLN A 172 -26.18 -14.78 7.22
C GLN A 172 -27.66 -15.20 7.19
N GLU A 173 -28.50 -14.52 6.41
CA GLU A 173 -29.90 -14.89 6.21
C GLU A 173 -30.02 -16.30 5.62
N MET A 174 -29.24 -16.62 4.58
CA MET A 174 -29.23 -17.95 3.97
C MET A 174 -28.82 -19.03 4.97
N LYS A 175 -27.80 -18.76 5.79
CA LYS A 175 -27.38 -19.65 6.88
C LYS A 175 -28.51 -19.87 7.88
N LEU A 176 -29.14 -18.80 8.36
CA LEU A 176 -30.26 -18.89 9.31
C LEU A 176 -31.42 -19.70 8.72
N LYS A 177 -31.77 -19.47 7.45
CA LYS A 177 -32.80 -20.24 6.73
C LYS A 177 -32.47 -21.73 6.65
N LEU A 178 -31.21 -22.10 6.48
CA LEU A 178 -30.80 -23.51 6.47
C LEU A 178 -30.79 -24.11 7.87
N GLN A 179 -30.35 -23.35 8.88
CA GLN A 179 -30.30 -23.78 10.29
C GLN A 179 -31.69 -23.88 10.93
N SER A 180 -32.66 -23.08 10.47
CA SER A 180 -34.04 -23.15 10.97
C SER A 180 -34.80 -24.36 10.43
N LYS A 181 -34.32 -25.02 9.38
CA LYS A 181 -34.94 -26.24 8.86
C LYS A 181 -34.77 -27.37 9.88
N HIS A 182 -35.90 -27.90 10.32
CA HIS A 182 -35.98 -29.06 11.19
C HIS A 182 -37.16 -29.92 10.74
N VAL A 183 -37.14 -31.19 11.11
CA VAL A 183 -38.27 -32.10 10.91
C VAL A 183 -38.71 -32.62 12.27
N LEU A 184 -40.00 -32.43 12.58
CA LEU A 184 -40.61 -33.03 13.75
C LEU A 184 -41.01 -34.46 13.42
N ILE A 185 -40.50 -35.41 14.20
CA ILE A 185 -40.88 -36.81 14.10
C ILE A 185 -41.87 -37.12 15.21
N THR A 186 -43.08 -37.46 14.81
CA THR A 186 -44.18 -37.89 15.69
C THR A 186 -44.42 -39.39 15.52
N GLU A 187 -45.23 -39.98 16.41
CA GLU A 187 -45.59 -41.40 16.36
C GLU A 187 -46.34 -41.83 15.08
N MET A 188 -46.84 -40.85 14.32
CA MET A 188 -47.57 -41.06 13.07
C MET A 188 -46.65 -41.13 11.84
N ASN A 189 -45.38 -40.73 11.97
CA ASN A 189 -44.44 -40.72 10.86
C ASN A 189 -43.92 -42.14 10.55
N VAL A 190 -43.95 -42.53 9.28
CA VAL A 190 -43.49 -43.84 8.78
C VAL A 190 -42.43 -43.69 7.70
N CYS A 191 -41.52 -44.66 7.61
CA CYS A 191 -40.53 -44.70 6.55
C CYS A 191 -41.20 -44.99 5.19
N PRO A 192 -40.89 -44.24 4.12
CA PRO A 192 -41.51 -44.43 2.81
C PRO A 192 -41.13 -45.77 2.14
N VAL A 193 -39.99 -46.38 2.51
CA VAL A 193 -39.49 -47.65 1.96
C VAL A 193 -40.11 -48.84 2.69
N CYS A 194 -39.82 -49.03 3.99
CA CYS A 194 -40.28 -50.20 4.73
C CYS A 194 -41.67 -50.05 5.38
N LYS A 195 -42.29 -48.86 5.29
CA LYS A 195 -43.60 -48.50 5.86
C LYS A 195 -43.72 -48.68 7.38
N LYS A 196 -42.62 -48.90 8.10
CA LYS A 196 -42.59 -48.99 9.57
C LYS A 196 -42.50 -47.59 10.22
N ARG A 197 -43.12 -47.44 11.40
CA ARG A 197 -43.02 -46.23 12.25
C ARG A 197 -41.60 -46.05 12.78
N PHE A 198 -41.17 -44.83 13.04
CA PHE A 198 -39.84 -44.52 13.60
C PHE A 198 -39.77 -44.83 15.10
N SER A 199 -38.67 -45.44 15.55
CA SER A 199 -38.39 -45.66 16.98
C SER A 199 -37.34 -44.67 17.50
N ASN A 200 -37.38 -44.36 18.80
CA ASN A 200 -36.50 -43.36 19.43
C ASN A 200 -34.99 -43.69 19.35
N GLN A 201 -34.63 -44.95 19.10
CA GLN A 201 -33.23 -45.40 19.06
C GLN A 201 -32.71 -45.65 17.64
N ALA A 202 -33.51 -45.35 16.61
CA ALA A 202 -33.13 -45.63 15.25
C ALA A 202 -32.27 -44.53 14.61
N ALA A 203 -31.31 -44.92 13.79
CA ALA A 203 -30.57 -44.00 12.93
C ALA A 203 -31.44 -43.58 11.73
N LEU A 204 -31.60 -42.27 11.56
CA LEU A 204 -32.46 -41.67 10.54
C LEU A 204 -31.64 -40.79 9.59
N ILE A 205 -32.08 -40.71 8.35
CA ILE A 205 -31.55 -39.81 7.33
C ILE A 205 -32.67 -38.87 6.90
N TRP A 206 -32.36 -37.57 6.89
CA TRP A 206 -33.25 -36.53 6.40
C TRP A 206 -32.77 -36.04 5.03
N TYR A 207 -33.70 -36.02 4.07
CA TYR A 207 -33.45 -35.57 2.71
C TYR A 207 -33.91 -34.12 2.49
N PRO A 208 -33.27 -33.40 1.54
CA PRO A 208 -33.66 -32.02 1.20
C PRO A 208 -35.11 -31.85 0.72
N ASN A 209 -35.76 -32.93 0.26
CA ASN A 209 -37.16 -32.94 -0.16
C ASN A 209 -38.16 -33.07 1.01
N GLY A 210 -37.68 -33.22 2.25
CA GLY A 210 -38.52 -33.35 3.45
C GLY A 210 -38.74 -34.79 3.92
N ASP A 211 -38.30 -35.79 3.15
CA ASP A 211 -38.44 -37.19 3.55
C ASP A 211 -37.47 -37.57 4.66
N VAL A 212 -37.95 -38.36 5.61
CA VAL A 212 -37.13 -39.01 6.63
C VAL A 212 -37.18 -40.52 6.39
N MET A 213 -36.02 -41.18 6.42
CA MET A 213 -35.91 -42.62 6.21
C MET A 213 -34.98 -43.25 7.24
N TYR A 214 -35.14 -44.56 7.45
CA TYR A 214 -34.15 -45.33 8.20
C TYR A 214 -32.83 -45.38 7.44
N PHE A 215 -31.70 -45.32 8.17
CA PHE A 215 -30.38 -45.46 7.58
C PHE A 215 -30.21 -46.78 6.81
N ALA A 216 -30.79 -47.87 7.32
CA ALA A 216 -30.78 -49.17 6.62
C ALA A 216 -31.55 -49.12 5.28
N CYS A 217 -32.72 -48.49 5.26
CA CYS A 217 -33.55 -48.34 4.06
C CYS A 217 -32.96 -47.38 3.01
N HIS A 218 -31.96 -46.57 3.37
CA HIS A 218 -31.19 -45.80 2.39
C HIS A 218 -30.25 -46.68 1.58
N LYS A 219 -29.63 -47.69 2.20
CA LYS A 219 -28.69 -48.59 1.51
C LYS A 219 -29.38 -49.58 0.55
N GLU A 220 -30.68 -49.77 0.70
CA GLU A 220 -31.51 -50.65 -0.14
C GLU A 220 -32.13 -49.92 -1.36
N LYS A 221 -31.82 -48.63 -1.54
CA LYS A 221 -32.31 -47.79 -2.64
C LYS A 221 -31.17 -47.47 -3.59
#